data_AF-A0AAD9BB50-F1
#
_entry.id   AF-A0AAD9BB50-F1
#
_cell.length_a   1.000
_cell.length_b   1.000
_cell.length_c   1.000
_cell.angle_alpha   90.00
_cell.angle_beta   90.00
_cell.angle_gamma   90.00
#
_symmetry.space_group_name_H-M   'P 1'
#
loop_
_entity.id
_entity.type
_entity.pdbx_description
1 polymer ?
#
loop_
_entity_poly.entity_id
_entity_poly.type
_entity_poly.pdbx_seq_one_letter_code
_entity_poly.pdbx_strand_id
1 'polypeptide(L)'
;MALGKCMETMEVELGDTRDEKGRQTFHPFPLDHYVIRTPPRRRPWFMIYDFYTPIEGPGCCSDFAVSFHYIRPPQMYVLEYLTHHLRAYGYRYRYHPDDKTKSNTTEHVEVQSPT
;
A
#
# COMPACT_ATOMS: atom_id res chain seq x y z
N MET A 1 -25.73 -2.10 -7.98
CA MET A 1 -24.80 -1.71 -9.06
C MET A 1 -25.27 -0.40 -9.71
N ALA A 2 -25.10 0.74 -9.03
CA ALA A 2 -25.56 2.04 -9.56
C ALA A 2 -24.39 3.01 -9.73
N LEU A 3 -23.50 3.09 -8.74
CA LEU A 3 -22.38 4.04 -8.75
C LEU A 3 -21.39 3.79 -9.90
N GLY A 4 -20.88 2.56 -10.03
CA GLY A 4 -19.89 2.24 -11.07
C GLY A 4 -20.38 2.50 -12.51
N LYS A 5 -21.64 2.15 -12.81
CA LYS A 5 -22.25 2.40 -14.12
C LYS A 5 -22.42 3.89 -14.42
N CYS A 6 -22.78 4.68 -13.40
CA CYS A 6 -22.87 6.14 -13.53
C CYS A 6 -21.51 6.75 -13.84
N MET A 7 -20.46 6.34 -13.12
CA MET A 7 -19.10 6.82 -13.34
C MET A 7 -18.57 6.44 -14.74
N GLU A 8 -18.89 5.23 -15.21
CA GLU A 8 -18.58 4.81 -16.59
C GLU A 8 -19.31 5.66 -17.63
N THR A 9 -20.60 5.95 -17.41
CA THR A 9 -21.42 6.78 -18.31
C THR A 9 -20.95 8.24 -18.34
N MET A 10 -20.38 8.72 -17.24
CA MET A 10 -19.76 10.05 -17.14
C MET A 10 -18.29 10.06 -17.59
N GLU A 11 -17.78 8.95 -18.15
CA GLU A 11 -16.40 8.83 -18.65
C GLU A 11 -15.34 9.16 -17.60
N VAL A 12 -15.59 8.78 -16.34
CA VAL A 12 -14.63 9.00 -15.25
C VAL A 12 -13.43 8.07 -15.41
N GLU A 13 -12.23 8.66 -15.51
CA GLU A 13 -10.98 7.90 -15.58
C GLU A 13 -10.67 7.18 -14.26
N LEU A 14 -10.23 5.93 -14.36
CA LEU A 14 -9.81 5.13 -13.21
C LEU A 14 -8.37 5.46 -12.84
N GLY A 15 -8.15 5.93 -11.61
CA GLY A 15 -6.81 6.11 -11.05
C GLY A 15 -6.22 4.80 -10.52
N ASP A 16 -4.94 4.55 -10.80
CA ASP A 16 -4.20 3.49 -10.11
C ASP A 16 -3.92 3.93 -8.67
N THR A 17 -4.44 3.16 -7.71
CA THR A 17 -4.31 3.46 -6.27
C THR A 17 -3.15 2.72 -5.62
N ARG A 18 -2.43 1.87 -6.35
CA ARG A 18 -1.28 1.12 -5.84
C ARG A 18 -0.13 2.08 -5.49
N ASP A 19 0.75 1.63 -4.61
CA ASP A 19 1.93 2.41 -4.24
C ASP A 19 2.99 2.46 -5.35
N GLU A 20 4.08 3.21 -5.14
CA GLU A 20 5.22 3.31 -6.08
C GLU A 20 5.84 1.94 -6.43
N LYS A 21 5.59 0.89 -5.64
CA LYS A 21 6.06 -0.49 -5.84
C LYS A 21 4.99 -1.41 -6.45
N GLY A 22 3.82 -0.88 -6.81
CA GLY A 22 2.71 -1.65 -7.38
C GLY A 22 1.96 -2.53 -6.37
N ARG A 23 2.06 -2.25 -5.06
CA ARG A 23 1.35 -2.95 -3.99
C ARG A 23 0.00 -2.30 -3.70
N GLN A 24 -0.99 -3.12 -3.34
CA GLN A 24 -2.35 -2.66 -3.08
C GLN A 24 -2.43 -1.79 -1.81
N THR A 25 -3.27 -0.76 -1.87
CA THR A 25 -3.57 0.16 -0.76
C THR A 25 -4.98 -0.07 -0.19
N PHE A 26 -5.96 -0.41 -1.05
CA PHE A 26 -7.32 -0.78 -0.66
C PHE A 26 -7.53 -2.29 -0.80
N HIS A 27 -8.08 -2.93 0.23
CA HIS A 27 -8.21 -4.39 0.28
C HIS A 27 -9.68 -4.81 0.55
N PRO A 28 -10.32 -5.54 -0.38
CA PRO A 28 -11.70 -6.02 -0.21
C PRO A 28 -11.86 -7.16 0.81
N PHE A 29 -10.76 -7.67 1.39
CA PHE A 29 -10.76 -8.74 2.38
C PHE A 29 -9.82 -8.42 3.56
N PRO A 30 -9.90 -9.17 4.68
CA PRO A 30 -9.05 -8.93 5.83
C PRO A 30 -7.57 -9.24 5.55
N LEU A 31 -6.69 -8.68 6.38
CA LEU A 31 -5.23 -8.75 6.21
C LEU A 31 -4.67 -10.19 6.16
N ASP A 32 -5.28 -11.12 6.89
CA ASP A 32 -4.86 -12.52 6.97
C ASP A 32 -4.94 -13.26 5.62
N HIS A 33 -5.84 -12.86 4.73
CA HIS A 33 -5.96 -13.41 3.38
C HIS A 33 -4.77 -13.04 2.47
N TYR A 34 -4.06 -11.96 2.78
CA TYR A 34 -2.98 -11.42 1.95
C TYR A 34 -1.60 -11.69 2.56
N VAL A 35 -1.44 -11.51 3.87
CA VAL A 35 -0.13 -11.57 4.54
C VAL A 35 0.40 -12.99 4.69
N ILE A 36 -0.49 -13.99 4.76
CA ILE A 36 -0.12 -15.40 4.91
C ILE A 36 0.24 -15.96 3.54
N ARG A 37 1.51 -16.30 3.35
CA ARG A 37 1.96 -16.98 2.13
C ARG A 37 1.37 -18.39 2.10
N THR A 38 0.46 -18.65 1.17
CA THR A 38 -0.10 -19.99 0.99
C THR A 38 0.73 -20.76 -0.06
N PRO A 39 0.91 -22.09 0.08
CA PRO A 39 1.53 -22.90 -0.98
C PRO A 39 0.80 -22.75 -2.33
N PRO A 40 1.46 -23.07 -3.45
CA PRO A 40 0.85 -23.00 -4.78
C PRO A 40 -0.51 -23.70 -4.80
N ARG A 41 -1.58 -22.93 -5.02
CA ARG A 41 -2.96 -23.41 -5.11
C ARG A 41 -3.69 -22.71 -6.23
N ARG A 42 -4.87 -23.22 -6.60
CA ARG A 42 -5.79 -22.48 -7.49
C ARG A 42 -6.09 -21.12 -6.84
N ARG A 43 -6.18 -20.08 -7.69
CA ARG A 43 -6.50 -18.73 -7.23
C ARG A 43 -7.81 -18.77 -6.42
N PRO A 44 -7.82 -18.24 -5.19
CA PRO A 44 -9.04 -18.12 -4.42
C PRO A 44 -10.05 -17.26 -5.17
N TRP A 45 -11.32 -17.59 -4.99
CA TRP A 45 -12.44 -16.90 -5.63
C TRP A 45 -12.40 -15.38 -5.40
N PHE A 46 -11.92 -14.96 -4.23
CA PHE A 46 -11.91 -13.56 -3.83
C PHE A 46 -10.92 -12.69 -4.61
N MET A 47 -9.84 -13.28 -5.14
CA MET A 47 -8.87 -12.56 -5.97
C MET A 47 -9.31 -12.40 -7.43
N ILE A 48 -10.40 -13.06 -7.84
CA ILE A 48 -10.88 -13.03 -9.23
C ILE A 48 -11.51 -11.67 -9.55
N TYR A 49 -11.94 -10.93 -8.52
CA TYR A 49 -12.55 -9.61 -8.67
C TYR A 49 -11.54 -8.46 -8.69
N ASP A 50 -10.27 -8.71 -8.37
CA ASP A 50 -9.24 -7.68 -8.43
C ASP A 50 -8.76 -7.48 -9.87
N PHE A 51 -8.71 -6.21 -10.30
CA PHE A 51 -8.15 -5.84 -11.60
C PHE A 51 -6.65 -6.18 -11.69
N TYR A 52 -5.91 -5.91 -10.61
CA TYR A 52 -4.49 -6.27 -10.48
C TYR A 52 -4.35 -7.59 -9.74
N THR A 53 -3.47 -8.47 -10.21
CA THR A 53 -3.19 -9.73 -9.49
C THR A 53 -2.57 -9.41 -8.12
N PRO A 54 -3.23 -9.75 -6.99
CA PRO A 54 -2.65 -9.59 -5.67
C PRO A 54 -1.49 -10.58 -5.47
N ILE A 55 -0.49 -10.14 -4.71
CA ILE A 55 0.63 -10.96 -4.28
C ILE A 55 0.32 -11.45 -2.86
N GLU A 56 0.54 -12.73 -2.56
CA GLU A 56 0.43 -13.24 -1.19
C GLU A 56 1.78 -13.20 -0.48
N GLY A 57 1.74 -13.05 0.85
CA GLY A 57 2.90 -13.03 1.72
C GLY A 57 3.30 -11.62 2.18
N PRO A 58 4.47 -11.47 2.81
CA PRO A 58 4.91 -10.20 3.38
C PRO A 58 5.04 -9.02 2.39
N GLY A 59 5.07 -9.30 1.09
CA GLY A 59 5.13 -8.29 0.03
C GLY A 59 3.76 -7.87 -0.53
N CYS A 60 2.65 -8.42 -0.03
CA CYS A 60 1.30 -8.21 -0.58
C CYS A 60 0.86 -6.75 -0.62
N CYS A 61 1.19 -6.06 0.46
CA CYS A 61 0.42 -4.93 0.92
C CYS A 61 1.34 -3.72 1.01
N SER A 62 0.82 -2.56 0.60
CA SER A 62 1.57 -1.32 0.68
C SER A 62 1.95 -1.02 2.14
N ASP A 63 3.13 -0.42 2.34
CA ASP A 63 3.48 0.16 3.65
C ASP A 63 2.52 1.33 4.02
N PHE A 64 1.73 1.82 3.04
CA PHE A 64 0.69 2.82 3.16
C PHE A 64 -0.70 2.25 2.84
N ALA A 65 -0.98 1.02 3.30
CA ALA A 65 -2.33 0.46 3.19
C ALA A 65 -3.37 1.39 3.85
N VAL A 66 -4.48 1.64 3.15
CA VAL A 66 -5.54 2.59 3.54
C VAL A 66 -6.70 1.87 4.21
N SER A 67 -7.14 0.74 3.66
CA SER A 67 -8.29 0.02 4.22
C SER A 67 -8.25 -1.48 3.98
N PHE A 68 -8.91 -2.19 4.90
CA PHE A 68 -9.22 -3.61 4.81
C PHE A 68 -10.71 -3.80 5.13
N HIS A 69 -11.40 -4.61 4.34
CA HIS A 69 -12.82 -4.91 4.56
C HIS A 69 -12.99 -6.19 5.41
N TYR A 70 -14.20 -6.42 5.95
CA TYR A 70 -14.53 -7.56 6.83
C TYR A 70 -13.73 -7.66 8.15
N ILE A 71 -13.23 -6.54 8.67
CA ILE A 71 -12.54 -6.48 9.96
C ILE A 71 -13.54 -6.51 11.11
N ARG A 72 -13.36 -7.43 12.08
CA ARG A 72 -14.19 -7.53 13.28
C ARG A 72 -13.81 -6.47 14.31
N PRO A 73 -14.71 -6.06 15.23
CA PRO A 73 -14.40 -5.01 16.22
C PRO A 73 -13.10 -5.25 17.01
N PRO A 74 -12.79 -6.47 17.53
CA PRO A 74 -11.52 -6.70 18.22
C PRO A 74 -10.29 -6.52 17.32
N GLN A 75 -10.39 -6.88 16.04
CA GLN A 75 -9.30 -6.72 15.07
C GLN A 75 -9.05 -5.23 14.76
N MET A 76 -10.08 -4.38 14.80
CA MET A 76 -9.91 -2.93 14.64
C MET A 76 -9.03 -2.35 15.74
N TYR A 77 -9.30 -2.70 17.01
CA TYR A 77 -8.48 -2.25 18.15
C TYR A 77 -7.05 -2.80 18.10
N VAL A 78 -6.87 -4.06 17.68
CA VAL A 78 -5.54 -4.63 17.48
C VAL A 78 -4.79 -3.88 16.38
N LEU A 79 -5.44 -3.58 15.25
CA LEU A 79 -4.83 -2.82 14.16
C LEU A 79 -4.42 -1.43 14.64
N GLU A 80 -5.31 -0.70 15.32
CA GLU A 80 -5.02 0.61 15.90
C GLU A 80 -3.83 0.59 16.85
N TYR A 81 -3.78 -0.39 17.76
CA TYR A 81 -2.66 -0.56 18.66
C TYR A 81 -1.35 -0.83 17.92
N LEU A 82 -1.36 -1.75 16.94
CA LEU A 82 -0.17 -2.12 16.19
C LEU A 82 0.33 -1.02 15.25
N THR A 83 -0.54 -0.16 14.73
CA THR A 83 -0.16 0.91 13.78
C THR A 83 0.18 2.23 14.48
N HIS A 84 -0.55 2.61 15.53
CA HIS A 84 -0.46 3.95 16.12
C HIS A 84 0.22 3.98 17.48
N HIS A 85 0.15 2.90 18.26
CA HIS A 85 0.61 2.89 19.65
C HIS A 85 1.88 2.05 19.86
N LEU A 86 1.99 0.91 19.18
CA LEU A 86 3.15 0.04 19.29
C LEU A 86 4.35 0.68 18.58
N ARG A 87 5.43 0.92 19.33
CA ARG A 87 6.72 1.38 18.80
C ARG A 87 7.79 0.36 19.15
N ALA A 88 8.26 -0.37 18.14
CA ALA A 88 9.40 -1.26 18.32
C ALA A 88 10.66 -0.44 18.66
N TYR A 89 11.44 -0.90 19.63
CA TYR A 89 12.68 -0.24 20.02
C TYR A 89 13.63 -0.15 18.82
N GLY A 90 14.18 1.04 18.58
CA GLY A 90 15.09 1.29 17.45
C GLY A 90 14.43 1.37 16.08
N TYR A 91 13.09 1.30 15.97
CA TYR A 91 12.41 1.46 14.69
C TYR A 91 12.55 2.89 14.16
N ARG A 92 13.07 3.02 12.94
CA ARG A 92 13.07 4.27 12.16
C ARG A 92 11.99 4.17 11.10
N TYR A 93 11.17 5.21 10.97
CA TYR A 93 10.10 5.24 9.96
C TYR A 93 10.68 5.01 8.56
N ARG A 94 10.06 4.13 7.77
CA ARG A 94 10.50 3.90 6.38
C ARG A 94 10.20 5.09 5.47
N TYR A 95 9.16 5.84 5.79
CA TYR A 95 8.77 7.04 5.06
C TYR A 95 9.33 8.28 5.75
N HIS A 96 10.28 8.92 5.09
CA HIS A 96 10.86 10.20 5.48
C HIS A 96 10.66 11.20 4.34
N PRO A 97 9.57 11.99 4.34
CA PRO A 97 9.28 12.93 3.25
C PRO A 97 10.40 13.98 3.07
N ASP A 98 11.11 14.31 4.15
CA ASP A 98 12.19 15.31 4.15
C ASP A 98 13.47 14.86 3.43
N ASP A 99 13.68 13.54 3.26
CA ASP A 99 14.87 13.00 2.61
C ASP A 99 14.80 13.13 1.08
N LYS A 100 13.59 13.16 0.48
CA LYS A 100 13.40 13.41 -0.96
C LYS A 100 13.80 14.83 -1.38
N THR A 101 13.87 15.77 -0.43
CA THR A 101 14.29 17.16 -0.70
C THR A 101 15.82 17.29 -0.82
N LYS A 102 16.59 16.37 -0.24
CA LYS A 102 18.06 16.46 -0.21
C LYS A 102 18.76 15.89 -1.43
N SER A 103 18.13 14.96 -2.17
CA SER A 103 18.74 14.39 -3.39
C SER A 103 18.88 15.41 -4.52
N ASN A 104 17.99 16.41 -4.59
CA ASN A 104 17.98 17.38 -5.69
C ASN A 104 18.86 18.61 -5.46
N THR A 105 19.50 18.72 -4.29
CA THR A 105 20.35 19.89 -3.96
C THR A 105 21.84 19.62 -4.16
N THR A 106 22.25 18.35 -4.32
CA THR A 106 23.69 17.98 -4.29
C THR A 106 24.32 17.77 -5.68
N GLU A 107 23.55 17.78 -6.77
CA GLU A 107 24.08 17.57 -8.13
C GLU A 107 24.45 18.86 -8.89
N HIS A 108 24.20 20.06 -8.33
CA HIS A 108 24.45 21.34 -9.04
C HIS A 108 25.57 22.23 -8.46
N VAL A 109 26.37 21.75 -7.50
CA VAL A 109 27.58 22.49 -7.07
C VAL A 109 28.82 21.81 -7.66
N GLU A 110 28.99 21.97 -8.97
CA GLU A 110 30.27 21.72 -9.63
C GLU A 110 31.24 22.83 -9.20
N VAL A 111 32.19 22.48 -8.32
CA VAL A 111 33.23 23.38 -7.83
C VAL A 111 34.21 23.64 -8.97
N GLN A 112 34.06 24.80 -9.59
CA GLN A 112 35.05 25.38 -10.48
C GLN A 112 36.32 25.68 -9.67
N SER A 113 37.41 25.02 -10.00
CA SER A 113 38.74 25.27 -9.43
C SER A 113 39.28 26.63 -9.89
N PRO A 114 39.84 27.47 -9.00
CA PRO A 114 40.78 28.49 -9.42
C PRO A 114 42.21 27.97 -9.26
N THR A 115 43.00 28.29 -10.29
CA THR A 115 44.47 28.24 -10.42
C THR A 115 45.26 28.53 -9.16
#